data_AF-A0A091L912-F1
#
_entry.id   AF-A0A091L912-F1
#
_cell.length_a   1.000
_cell.length_b   1.000
_cell.length_c   1.000
_cell.angle_alpha   90.00
_cell.angle_beta   90.00
_cell.angle_gamma   90.00
#
_symmetry.space_group_name_H-M   'P 1'
#
loop_
_entity.id
_entity.type
_entity.pdbx_description
1 polymer ?
#
loop_
_entity_poly.entity_id
_entity_poly.type
_entity_poly.pdbx_seq_one_letter_code
_entity_poly.pdbx_strand_id
1 'polypeptide(L)'
;IRDLLLQLDAYKSMGSDGIHPRVLKELADVIAGLLSIIFQQSWESGEVPVDWKLANVVPIFKKGKKQDPGNYRLVALTSVPGKIMEKVIMGVVEKHLRDNTVI
;
A
#
# COMPACT_ATOMS: atom_id res chain seq x y z
N ILE A 1 7.28 10.70 3.91
CA ILE A 1 5.85 10.31 3.87
C ILE A 1 5.02 11.26 3.03
N ARG A 2 5.05 12.57 3.31
CA ARG A 2 4.32 13.59 2.53
C ARG A 2 4.47 13.45 1.01
N ASP A 3 5.70 13.32 0.52
CA ASP A 3 5.92 13.20 -0.93
C ASP A 3 5.33 11.91 -1.52
N LEU A 4 5.34 10.81 -0.76
CA LEU A 4 4.68 9.56 -1.15
C LEU A 4 3.16 9.73 -1.24
N LEU A 5 2.55 10.52 -0.35
CA LEU A 5 1.12 10.85 -0.39
C LEU A 5 0.79 11.69 -1.63
N LEU A 6 1.61 12.69 -1.95
CA LEU A 6 1.44 13.53 -3.13
C LEU A 6 1.60 12.75 -4.45
N GLN A 7 2.39 11.69 -4.45
CA GLN A 7 2.58 10.78 -5.59
C GLN A 7 1.46 9.74 -5.75
N LEU A 8 0.47 9.68 -4.84
CA LEU A 8 -0.66 8.76 -5.00
C LEU A 8 -1.46 9.06 -6.27
N ASP A 9 -1.90 7.99 -6.92
CA ASP A 9 -2.90 8.08 -7.99
C ASP A 9 -4.29 8.17 -7.36
N ALA A 10 -4.91 9.34 -7.48
CA ALA A 10 -6.20 9.67 -6.88
C ALA A 10 -7.39 8.92 -7.51
N TYR A 11 -7.17 8.11 -8.54
CA TYR A 11 -8.19 7.30 -9.21
C TYR A 11 -8.06 5.81 -8.89
N LYS A 12 -7.08 5.41 -8.06
CA LYS A 12 -6.96 4.04 -7.59
C LYS A 12 -8.03 3.71 -6.54
N SER A 13 -8.38 2.43 -6.47
CA SER A 13 -9.30 1.90 -5.48
C SER A 13 -8.74 2.02 -4.06
N MET A 14 -9.64 2.24 -3.11
CA MET A 14 -9.39 2.11 -1.68
C MET A 14 -9.14 0.66 -1.27
N GLY A 15 -8.48 0.47 -0.12
CA GLY A 15 -8.28 -0.84 0.50
C GLY A 15 -9.49 -1.27 1.34
N SER A 16 -9.30 -2.30 2.17
CA SER A 16 -10.27 -2.75 3.17
C SER A 16 -10.54 -1.72 4.28
N ASP A 17 -9.62 -0.77 4.46
CA ASP A 17 -9.66 0.28 5.49
C ASP A 17 -10.66 1.41 5.23
N GLY A 18 -11.31 1.44 4.07
CA GLY A 18 -12.26 2.51 3.78
C GLY A 18 -11.63 3.81 3.26
N ILE A 19 -10.30 3.89 3.15
CA ILE A 19 -9.60 5.16 2.90
C ILE A 19 -9.24 5.30 1.43
N HIS A 20 -9.85 6.30 0.78
CA HIS A 20 -9.58 6.57 -0.64
C HIS A 20 -8.24 7.30 -0.83
N PRO A 21 -7.40 6.93 -1.83
CA PRO A 21 -6.12 7.59 -2.10
C PRO A 21 -6.23 9.11 -2.29
N ARG A 22 -7.36 9.58 -2.86
CA ARG A 22 -7.65 11.01 -3.04
C ARG A 22 -7.63 11.77 -1.72
N VAL A 23 -8.28 11.25 -0.68
CA VAL A 23 -8.34 11.91 0.65
C VAL A 23 -6.94 12.04 1.23
N LEU A 24 -6.13 10.98 1.14
CA LEU A 24 -4.76 10.97 1.63
C LEU A 24 -3.86 11.97 0.88
N LYS A 25 -4.08 12.13 -0.42
CA LYS A 25 -3.33 13.06 -1.26
C LYS A 25 -3.72 14.52 -1.02
N GLU A 26 -5.02 14.82 -0.94
CA GLU A 26 -5.51 16.18 -0.70
C GLU A 26 -5.20 16.67 0.72
N LEU A 27 -5.18 15.77 1.71
CA LEU A 27 -4.85 16.08 3.10
C LEU A 27 -3.40 15.74 3.47
N ALA A 28 -2.50 15.67 2.48
CA ALA A 28 -1.14 15.18 2.69
C ALA A 28 -0.37 15.96 3.76
N ASP A 29 -0.55 17.27 3.84
CA ASP A 29 0.14 18.13 4.81
C ASP A 29 -0.25 17.82 6.27
N VAL A 30 -1.50 17.43 6.50
CA VAL A 30 -2.02 17.10 7.84
C VAL A 30 -1.73 15.63 8.17
N ILE A 31 -2.03 14.72 7.24
CA ILE A 31 -1.98 13.28 7.47
C ILE A 31 -0.53 12.75 7.52
N ALA A 32 0.42 13.40 6.84
CA ALA A 32 1.81 12.95 6.83
C ALA A 32 2.41 12.84 8.24
N GLY A 33 2.10 13.79 9.13
CA GLY A 33 2.57 13.75 10.52
C GLY A 33 1.98 12.57 11.30
N LEU A 34 0.66 12.39 11.22
CA LEU A 34 -0.05 11.30 11.89
C LEU A 34 0.43 9.92 11.42
N LEU A 35 0.55 9.72 10.10
CA LEU A 35 1.07 8.46 9.55
C LEU A 35 2.51 8.21 9.96
N SER A 36 3.34 9.24 10.08
CA SER A 36 4.73 9.07 10.51
C SER A 36 4.81 8.56 11.96
N ILE A 37 3.94 9.05 12.86
CA ILE A 37 3.85 8.55 14.24
C ILE A 37 3.44 7.08 14.24
N ILE A 38 2.41 6.71 13.47
CA ILE A 38 1.93 5.32 13.38
C ILE A 38 3.02 4.40 12.80
N PHE A 39 3.68 4.81 11.71
CA PHE A 39 4.75 4.01 11.10
C PHE A 39 5.94 3.81 12.05
N GLN A 40 6.32 4.84 12.81
CA GLN A 40 7.39 4.73 13.79
C GLN A 40 7.02 3.72 14.88
N GLN A 41 5.81 3.83 15.44
CA GLN A 41 5.32 2.89 16.45
C GLN A 41 5.27 1.46 15.90
N SER A 42 4.80 1.27 14.67
CA SER A 42 4.77 -0.04 14.03
C SER A 42 6.16 -0.61 13.77
N TRP A 43 7.15 0.23 13.47
CA TRP A 43 8.52 -0.19 13.32
C TRP A 43 9.14 -0.64 14.66
N GLU A 44 8.90 0.12 15.72
CA GLU A 44 9.43 -0.16 17.05
C GLU A 44 8.78 -1.39 17.71
N SER A 45 7.47 -1.55 17.54
CA SER A 45 6.73 -2.68 18.13
C SER A 45 6.81 -3.96 17.30
N GLY A 46 7.11 -3.85 16.00
CA GLY A 46 6.96 -4.95 15.04
C GLY A 46 5.50 -5.27 14.71
N GLU A 47 4.55 -4.42 15.10
CA GLU A 47 3.12 -4.62 14.87
C GLU A 47 2.51 -3.52 14.00
N VAL A 48 1.72 -3.91 13.00
CA VAL A 48 0.94 -2.98 12.16
C VAL A 48 -0.55 -3.05 12.51
N PRO A 49 -1.33 -1.98 12.24
CA PRO A 49 -2.79 -2.00 12.37
C PRO A 49 -3.41 -3.21 11.69
N VAL A 50 -4.44 -3.80 12.32
CA VAL A 50 -5.11 -5.01 11.80
C VAL A 50 -5.63 -4.81 10.39
N ASP A 51 -6.17 -3.62 10.09
CA ASP A 51 -6.72 -3.29 8.78
C ASP A 51 -5.67 -3.33 7.66
N TRP A 52 -4.39 -3.16 7.99
CA TRP A 52 -3.29 -3.23 7.02
C TRP A 52 -2.87 -4.67 6.73
N LYS A 53 -3.22 -5.61 7.61
CA LYS A 53 -3.02 -7.06 7.42
C LYS A 53 -4.13 -7.70 6.58
N LEU A 54 -5.22 -6.95 6.36
CA LEU A 54 -6.37 -7.39 5.58
C LEU A 54 -6.28 -6.91 4.13
N ALA A 55 -6.93 -7.65 3.23
CA ALA A 55 -7.03 -7.27 1.83
C ALA A 55 -8.37 -7.73 1.23
N ASN A 56 -8.95 -6.88 0.39
CA ASN A 56 -10.09 -7.29 -0.44
C ASN A 56 -9.56 -8.02 -1.67
N VAL A 57 -9.94 -9.29 -1.84
CA VAL A 57 -9.53 -10.09 -3.01
C VAL A 57 -10.55 -9.94 -4.12
N VAL A 58 -10.14 -9.32 -5.22
CA VAL A 58 -11.01 -9.07 -6.38
C VAL A 58 -10.58 -9.95 -7.55
N PRO A 59 -11.46 -10.79 -8.11
CA PRO A 59 -11.18 -11.54 -9.32
C PRO A 59 -11.28 -10.64 -10.55
N ILE A 60 -10.19 -10.53 -11.31
CA ILE A 60 -10.14 -9.80 -12.58
C ILE A 60 -10.12 -10.82 -13.72
N PHE A 61 -11.16 -10.79 -14.56
CA PHE A 61 -11.24 -11.66 -15.72
C PHE A 61 -10.10 -11.38 -16.69
N LYS A 62 -9.39 -12.44 -17.12
CA LYS A 62 -8.25 -12.33 -18.05
C LYS A 62 -8.64 -12.65 -19.50
N LYS A 63 -9.09 -13.88 -19.76
CA LYS A 63 -9.48 -14.38 -21.11
C LYS A 63 -10.20 -15.73 -21.01
N GLY A 64 -10.83 -16.20 -22.08
CA GLY A 64 -11.44 -17.54 -22.13
C GLY A 64 -12.89 -17.57 -21.66
N LYS A 65 -13.32 -18.66 -21.02
CA LYS A 65 -14.71 -18.83 -20.55
C LYS A 65 -14.87 -18.21 -19.17
N LYS A 66 -15.88 -17.34 -18.99
CA LYS A 66 -16.15 -16.64 -17.72
C LYS A 66 -16.57 -17.57 -16.57
N GLN A 67 -17.03 -18.78 -16.89
CA GLN A 67 -17.46 -19.78 -15.91
C GLN A 67 -16.29 -20.57 -15.31
N ASP A 68 -15.12 -20.53 -15.94
CA ASP A 68 -13.93 -21.23 -15.48
C ASP A 68 -13.11 -20.32 -14.55
N PRO A 69 -12.97 -20.66 -13.26
CA PRO A 69 -12.23 -19.86 -12.29
C PRO A 69 -10.75 -19.64 -12.67
N GLY A 70 -10.15 -20.57 -13.42
CA GLY A 70 -8.75 -20.46 -13.87
C GLY A 70 -8.50 -19.29 -14.84
N ASN A 71 -9.56 -18.71 -15.39
CA ASN A 71 -9.51 -17.58 -16.30
C ASN A 71 -9.49 -16.21 -15.61
N TYR A 72 -9.42 -16.17 -14.29
CA TYR A 72 -9.33 -14.94 -13.49
C TYR A 72 -7.95 -14.81 -12.83
N ARG A 73 -7.48 -13.56 -12.73
CA ARG A 73 -6.37 -13.19 -11.86
C ARG A 73 -6.92 -12.59 -10.59
N LEU A 74 -6.54 -13.12 -9.43
CA LEU A 74 -6.85 -12.49 -8.16
C LEU A 74 -5.93 -11.29 -7.92
N VAL A 75 -6.53 -10.17 -7.50
CA VAL A 75 -5.80 -8.97 -7.05
C VAL A 75 -6.20 -8.66 -5.62
N ALA A 76 -5.21 -8.56 -4.74
CA ALA A 76 -5.39 -8.13 -3.37
C ALA A 76 -5.34 -6.59 -3.28
N LEU A 77 -6.44 -5.98 -2.86
CA LEU A 77 -6.50 -4.56 -2.53
C LEU A 77 -6.20 -4.37 -1.05
N THR A 78 -4.93 -4.08 -0.75
CA THR A 78 -4.47 -3.73 0.60
C THR A 78 -4.63 -2.23 0.89
N SER A 79 -4.61 -1.89 2.19
CA SER A 79 -4.66 -0.53 2.73
C SER A 79 -3.66 0.42 2.06
N VAL A 80 -4.08 1.65 1.75
CA VAL A 80 -3.21 2.66 1.11
C VAL A 80 -2.10 3.12 2.06
N PRO A 81 -2.37 3.46 3.35
CA PRO A 81 -1.32 3.67 4.34
C PRO A 81 -0.34 2.50 4.49
N GLY A 82 -0.84 1.26 4.52
CA GLY A 82 0.01 0.06 4.57
C GLY A 82 1.00 -0.01 3.40
N LYS A 83 0.52 0.21 2.16
CA LYS A 83 1.36 0.29 0.96
C LYS A 83 2.40 1.41 1.02
N ILE A 84 2.09 2.52 1.69
CA ILE A 84 3.05 3.61 1.87
C ILE A 84 4.18 3.17 2.81
N MET A 85 3.88 2.47 3.90
CA MET A 85 4.89 1.91 4.79
C MET A 85 5.78 0.90 4.06
N GLU A 86 5.18 -0.01 3.28
CA GLU A 86 5.90 -0.96 2.43
C GLU A 86 6.88 -0.24 1.49
N LYS A 87 6.44 0.85 0.84
CA LYS A 87 7.32 1.66 -0.03
C LYS A 87 8.49 2.30 0.71
N VAL A 88 8.29 2.74 1.95
CA VAL A 88 9.38 3.29 2.78
C VAL A 88 10.42 2.20 3.04
N ILE A 89 9.98 1.03 3.49
CA ILE A 89 10.86 -0.11 3.77
C ILE A 89 11.58 -0.55 2.49
N MET A 90 10.85 -0.67 1.38
CA MET A 90 11.40 -1.01 0.08
C MET A 90 12.50 -0.03 -0.35
N GLY A 91 12.30 1.27 -0.18
CA GLY A 91 13.31 2.28 -0.50
C GLY A 91 14.61 2.09 0.29
N VAL A 92 14.53 1.70 1.57
CA VAL A 92 15.70 1.41 2.41
C VAL A 92 16.40 0.13 1.97
N VAL A 93 15.64 -0.95 1.76
CA VAL A 93 16.17 -2.25 1.33
C VAL A 93 16.83 -2.13 -0.05
N GLU A 94 16.17 -1.51 -1.01
CA GLU A 94 16.74 -1.32 -2.34
C GLU A 94 18.03 -0.49 -2.31
N LYS A 95 18.07 0.57 -1.50
CA LYS A 95 19.30 1.35 -1.32
C LYS A 95 20.42 0.46 -0.79
N HIS A 96 20.15 -0.31 0.26
CA HIS A 96 21.12 -1.23 0.82
C HIS A 96 21.62 -2.27 -0.20
N LEU A 97 20.72 -2.85 -0.99
CA LEU A 97 21.11 -3.85 -2.01
C LEU A 97 21.97 -3.24 -3.12
N ARG A 98 21.67 -2.01 -3.57
CA ARG A 98 22.49 -1.27 -4.55
C ARG A 98 23.86 -0.92 -3.99
N ASP A 99 23.91 -0.38 -2.77
CA ASP A 99 25.17 0.00 -2.09
C ASP A 99 26.09 -1.22 -1.89
N ASN A 100 25.52 -2.43 -1.80
CA ASN A 100 26.25 -3.70 -1.68
C ASN A 100 26.35 -4.48 -3.00
N THR A 101 26.03 -3.87 -4.14
CA THR A 101 26.15 -4.48 -5.48
C THR A 101 25.41 -5.82 -5.67
N VAL A 102 24.35 -6.04 -4.91
CA VAL A 102 23.49 -7.23 -5.03
C VAL A 102 22.52 -7.08 -6.21
N ILE A 103 22.07 -5.85 -6.49
CA ILE A 103 21.21 -5.46 -7.61
C ILE A 103 21.73 -4.19 -8.30
#